data_AF-A0A6A0H700-F1
#
_entry.id   AF-A0A6A0H700-F1
#
_cell.length_a   1.000
_cell.length_b   1.000
_cell.length_c   1.000
_cell.angle_alpha   90.00
_cell.angle_beta   90.00
_cell.angle_gamma   90.00
#
_symmetry.space_group_name_H-M   'P 1'
#
loop_
_entity.id
_entity.type
_entity.pdbx_description
1 polymer ?
#
loop_
_entity_poly.entity_id
_entity_poly.type
_entity_poly.pdbx_seq_one_letter_code
_entity_poly.pdbx_strand_id
1 'polypeptide(L)'
;MFVLVAFSILVTQKQYFGDPIDCIVDKIPANLMDTYCWIHSTYTIPSLVGAKIGVEVPHPGIANPKSNEEEYEVKYHKYYQWVTLFLYLQAIMFYIPRYLWKVWEAGKVKMLVMQLNSPIVDDDAKRERKKMLVNYFNVNMHNHNFYAYRFFFCELLNFANVVGQIYFTDRFLGYEFTTYGTRVVQMSQQEFGTRSDPMDAVFPKVTKCTFHKYGSSGSIETHDGLCVLPLNIFNEKIYIFLWFWFIIVAIISGIGLLYRLATFLAPFRQILLRTRSRLASQEDVEAVSRKCQIGDWFLLYQLGELRSASDCLYTFLC
;
A
#
# COMPACT_ATOMS: atom_id res chain seq x y z
N MET A 1 -0.13 -4.51 -2.75
CA MET A 1 0.14 -4.73 -4.19
C MET A 1 -1.15 -4.83 -5.00
N PHE A 2 -1.94 -5.91 -4.92
CA PHE A 2 -3.13 -6.09 -5.79
C PHE A 2 -4.13 -4.94 -5.73
N VAL A 3 -4.45 -4.46 -4.53
CA VAL A 3 -5.30 -3.27 -4.30
C VAL A 3 -4.78 -2.05 -5.06
N LEU A 4 -3.47 -1.76 -4.95
CA LEU A 4 -2.84 -0.62 -5.61
C LEU A 4 -2.83 -0.77 -7.14
N VAL A 5 -2.60 -1.99 -7.65
CA VAL A 5 -2.67 -2.29 -9.09
C VAL A 5 -4.09 -2.09 -9.60
N ALA A 6 -5.11 -2.59 -8.88
CA ALA A 6 -6.51 -2.43 -9.27
C ALA A 6 -6.91 -0.94 -9.34
N PHE A 7 -6.53 -0.14 -8.34
CA PHE A 7 -6.77 1.31 -8.37
C PHE A 7 -5.99 2.01 -9.47
N SER A 8 -4.72 1.64 -9.71
CA SER A 8 -3.93 2.18 -10.81
C SER A 8 -4.60 1.92 -12.17
N ILE A 9 -5.11 0.71 -12.41
CA ILE A 9 -5.87 0.38 -13.63
C ILE A 9 -7.14 1.23 -13.73
N LEU A 10 -7.89 1.36 -12.64
CA LEU A 10 -9.14 2.15 -12.62
C LEU A 10 -8.88 3.63 -12.93
N VAL A 11 -7.85 4.24 -12.35
CA VAL A 11 -7.48 5.64 -12.64
C VAL A 11 -6.97 5.78 -14.07
N THR A 12 -6.18 4.81 -14.56
CA THR A 12 -5.67 4.78 -15.95
C THR A 12 -6.82 4.80 -16.95
N GLN A 13 -7.87 4.02 -16.71
CA GLN A 13 -9.05 3.98 -17.58
C GLN A 13 -9.68 5.37 -17.72
N LYS A 14 -9.87 6.10 -16.62
CA LYS A 14 -10.45 7.44 -16.68
C LYS A 14 -9.48 8.50 -17.22
N GLN A 15 -8.17 8.34 -16.98
CA GLN A 15 -7.16 9.31 -17.39
C GLN A 15 -6.83 9.24 -18.90
N TYR A 16 -6.83 8.05 -19.50
CA TYR A 16 -6.40 7.86 -20.90
C TYR A 16 -7.54 7.49 -21.86
N PHE A 17 -8.61 6.86 -21.38
CA PHE A 17 -9.72 6.39 -22.23
C PHE A 17 -11.03 7.14 -22.02
N GLY A 18 -11.10 8.03 -21.04
CA GLY A 18 -12.23 8.93 -20.84
C GLY A 18 -11.78 10.37 -20.75
N ASP A 19 -12.73 11.29 -20.55
CA ASP A 19 -12.43 12.72 -20.43
C ASP A 19 -11.97 13.03 -19.00
N PRO A 20 -10.69 13.40 -18.77
CA PRO A 20 -10.17 13.62 -17.43
C PRO A 20 -10.52 15.02 -16.89
N ILE A 21 -10.83 15.95 -17.80
CA ILE A 21 -11.20 17.34 -17.54
C ILE A 21 -12.22 17.79 -18.59
N ASP A 22 -13.17 18.63 -18.20
CA ASP A 22 -14.17 19.26 -19.08
C ASP A 22 -14.30 20.74 -18.68
N CYS A 23 -13.97 21.64 -19.60
CA CYS A 23 -13.87 23.07 -19.36
C CYS A 23 -14.93 23.87 -20.15
N ILE A 24 -15.63 24.74 -19.43
CA ILE A 24 -16.55 25.72 -20.01
C ILE A 24 -15.77 27.02 -20.24
N VAL A 25 -15.73 27.48 -21.49
CA VAL A 25 -15.14 28.76 -21.88
C VAL A 25 -15.82 29.37 -23.11
N ASP A 26 -15.90 30.70 -23.13
CA ASP A 26 -16.40 31.46 -24.28
C ASP A 26 -15.30 31.72 -25.32
N LYS A 27 -15.68 31.65 -26.60
CA LYS A 27 -14.86 32.03 -27.78
C LYS A 27 -13.63 31.15 -28.07
N ILE A 28 -13.39 30.09 -27.29
CA ILE A 28 -12.33 29.10 -27.51
C ILE A 28 -12.98 27.72 -27.73
N PRO A 29 -12.53 26.93 -28.71
CA PRO A 29 -13.02 25.55 -28.85
C PRO A 29 -12.77 24.73 -27.59
N ALA A 30 -13.81 24.05 -27.07
CA ALA A 30 -13.75 23.29 -25.81
C ALA A 30 -12.57 22.30 -25.78
N ASN A 31 -12.42 21.46 -26.82
CA ASN A 31 -11.33 20.49 -26.92
C ASN A 31 -9.92 21.11 -26.80
N LEU A 32 -9.72 22.33 -27.32
CA LEU A 32 -8.44 23.03 -27.20
C LEU A 32 -8.22 23.48 -25.75
N MET A 33 -9.26 24.03 -25.12
CA MET A 33 -9.21 24.44 -23.72
C MET A 33 -8.96 23.25 -22.81
N ASP A 34 -9.68 22.14 -22.98
CA ASP A 34 -9.52 20.92 -22.20
C ASP A 34 -8.08 20.40 -22.29
N THR A 35 -7.55 20.29 -23.51
CA THR A 35 -6.19 19.84 -23.76
C THR A 35 -5.16 20.78 -23.12
N TYR A 36 -5.33 22.08 -23.31
CA TYR A 36 -4.43 23.09 -22.74
C TYR A 36 -4.43 23.05 -21.22
N CYS A 37 -5.61 23.08 -20.59
CA CYS A 37 -5.76 23.07 -19.14
C CYS A 37 -5.32 21.75 -18.51
N TRP A 38 -5.52 20.63 -19.21
CA TRP A 38 -4.95 19.35 -18.80
C TRP A 38 -3.43 19.41 -18.73
N ILE A 39 -2.75 19.98 -19.74
CA ILE A 39 -1.28 20.03 -19.84
C ILE A 39 -0.67 21.11 -18.93
N HIS A 40 -1.20 22.32 -18.98
CA HIS A 40 -0.66 23.50 -18.30
C HIS A 40 -1.12 23.66 -16.85
N SER A 41 -2.02 22.80 -16.39
CA SER A 41 -2.67 22.75 -15.08
C SER A 41 -3.79 23.74 -14.85
N THR A 42 -4.60 23.42 -13.84
CA THR A 42 -5.62 24.28 -13.29
C THR A 42 -5.28 24.69 -11.87
N TYR A 43 -6.03 25.63 -11.32
CA TYR A 43 -5.78 26.15 -9.99
C TYR A 43 -7.05 26.41 -9.18
N THR A 44 -6.87 26.53 -7.87
CA THR A 44 -7.88 27.04 -6.92
C THR A 44 -7.24 28.06 -5.99
N ILE A 45 -8.07 28.85 -5.31
CA ILE A 45 -7.67 29.84 -4.30
C ILE A 45 -8.03 29.26 -2.92
N PRO A 46 -7.05 28.77 -2.14
CA PRO A 46 -7.33 28.07 -0.87
C PRO A 46 -8.07 28.91 0.17
N SER A 47 -7.81 30.22 0.22
CA SER A 47 -8.48 31.14 1.16
C SER A 47 -9.98 31.26 0.94
N LEU A 48 -10.48 30.92 -0.26
CA LEU A 48 -11.88 31.05 -0.65
C LEU A 48 -12.62 29.70 -0.68
N VAL A 49 -12.04 28.63 -0.15
CA VAL A 49 -12.69 27.31 -0.10
C VAL A 49 -13.89 27.31 0.85
N GLY A 50 -13.84 28.10 1.93
CA GLY A 50 -14.94 28.26 2.90
C GLY A 50 -15.95 29.35 2.56
N ALA A 51 -15.79 30.04 1.42
CA ALA A 51 -16.62 31.17 1.01
C ALA A 51 -18.05 30.74 0.63
N LYS A 52 -19.03 31.63 0.79
CA LYS A 52 -20.44 31.33 0.50
C LYS A 52 -20.69 31.24 -1.00
N ILE A 53 -21.11 30.05 -1.45
CA ILE A 53 -21.45 29.76 -2.85
C ILE A 53 -22.65 30.62 -3.31
N GLY A 54 -22.54 31.21 -4.49
CA GLY A 54 -23.60 32.03 -5.11
C GLY A 54 -23.70 33.47 -4.59
N VAL A 55 -22.90 33.82 -3.57
CA VAL A 55 -22.81 35.19 -3.03
C VAL A 55 -21.39 35.72 -3.19
N GLU A 56 -20.40 35.00 -2.65
CA GLU A 56 -18.99 35.40 -2.65
C GLU A 56 -18.23 34.74 -3.81
N VAL A 57 -18.52 33.46 -4.09
CA VAL A 57 -17.84 32.68 -5.12
C VAL A 57 -18.83 31.80 -5.91
N PRO A 58 -18.59 31.53 -7.21
CA PRO A 58 -19.40 30.57 -7.97
C PRO A 58 -19.21 29.12 -7.48
N HIS A 59 -18.00 28.78 -7.03
CA HIS A 59 -17.65 27.48 -6.45
C HIS A 59 -16.55 27.66 -5.40
N PRO A 60 -16.39 26.75 -4.43
CA PRO A 60 -15.34 26.79 -3.43
C PRO A 60 -13.95 26.99 -4.05
N GLY A 61 -13.24 28.04 -3.64
CA GLY A 61 -11.89 28.33 -4.13
C GLY A 61 -11.82 28.84 -5.57
N ILE A 62 -12.92 29.27 -6.17
CA ILE A 62 -12.95 29.84 -7.53
C ILE A 62 -13.24 31.33 -7.47
N ALA A 63 -12.26 32.15 -7.85
CA ALA A 63 -12.43 33.58 -8.04
C ALA A 63 -11.40 34.11 -9.05
N ASN A 64 -11.43 35.42 -9.32
CA ASN A 64 -10.35 36.08 -10.03
C ASN A 64 -9.15 36.27 -9.08
N PRO A 65 -7.94 35.76 -9.40
CA PRO A 65 -6.76 35.93 -8.56
C PRO A 65 -6.39 37.39 -8.28
N LYS A 66 -6.78 38.31 -9.17
CA LYS A 66 -6.56 39.75 -9.05
C LYS A 66 -7.90 40.46 -9.06
N SER A 67 -8.45 40.71 -7.88
CA SER A 67 -9.75 41.33 -7.69
C SER A 67 -9.59 42.49 -6.71
N ASN A 68 -9.92 43.72 -7.13
CA ASN A 68 -10.06 44.90 -6.26
C ASN A 68 -8.97 45.04 -5.19
N GLU A 69 -7.70 45.16 -5.62
CA GLU A 69 -6.51 45.40 -4.77
C GLU A 69 -6.00 44.20 -3.95
N GLU A 70 -6.72 43.08 -3.91
CA GLU A 70 -6.27 41.83 -3.29
C GLU A 70 -5.70 40.85 -4.32
N GLU A 71 -4.48 40.39 -4.08
CA GLU A 71 -3.84 39.31 -4.83
C GLU A 71 -3.92 38.03 -4.00
N TYR A 72 -4.77 37.10 -4.45
CA TYR A 72 -4.94 35.82 -3.77
C TYR A 72 -3.81 34.85 -4.11
N GLU A 73 -3.34 34.09 -3.12
CA GLU A 73 -2.43 32.98 -3.36
C GLU A 73 -3.15 31.86 -4.14
N VAL A 74 -2.52 31.44 -5.24
CA VAL A 74 -3.08 30.45 -6.16
C VAL A 74 -2.39 29.10 -5.97
N LYS A 75 -3.17 28.05 -5.72
CA LYS A 75 -2.69 26.67 -5.63
C LYS A 75 -2.93 25.93 -6.95
N TYR A 76 -1.84 25.59 -7.64
CA TYR A 76 -1.87 24.83 -8.88
C TYR A 76 -1.98 23.32 -8.62
N HIS A 77 -2.86 22.67 -9.37
CA HIS A 77 -3.11 21.23 -9.29
C HIS A 77 -2.45 20.54 -10.48
N LYS A 78 -1.23 20.03 -10.29
CA LYS A 78 -0.48 19.25 -11.32
C LYS A 78 -0.33 17.77 -10.97
N TYR A 79 -0.51 17.43 -9.69
CA TYR A 79 -0.17 16.10 -9.17
C TYR A 79 -1.12 15.01 -9.69
N TYR A 80 -2.35 15.33 -10.10
CA TYR A 80 -3.33 14.32 -10.56
C TYR A 80 -2.87 13.55 -11.79
N GLN A 81 -2.03 14.15 -12.64
CA GLN A 81 -1.41 13.48 -13.78
C GLN A 81 -0.48 12.34 -13.35
N TRP A 82 0.13 12.49 -12.16
CA TRP A 82 1.13 11.58 -11.60
C TRP A 82 0.54 10.52 -10.67
N VAL A 83 -0.74 10.63 -10.30
CA VAL A 83 -1.40 9.69 -9.36
C VAL A 83 -1.29 8.25 -9.85
N THR A 84 -1.55 8.01 -11.14
CA THR A 84 -1.48 6.65 -11.72
C THR A 84 -0.08 6.05 -11.61
N LEU A 85 0.95 6.84 -11.96
CA LEU A 85 2.35 6.42 -11.88
C LEU A 85 2.79 6.19 -10.44
N PHE A 86 2.34 7.06 -9.53
CA PHE A 86 2.58 6.92 -8.11
C PHE A 86 2.01 5.61 -7.58
N LEU A 87 0.73 5.31 -7.81
CA LEU A 87 0.09 4.05 -7.39
C LEU A 87 0.81 2.80 -7.91
N TYR A 88 1.31 2.85 -9.16
CA TYR A 88 2.09 1.76 -9.75
C TYR A 88 3.44 1.58 -9.05
N LEU A 89 4.18 2.67 -8.81
CA LEU A 89 5.43 2.63 -8.05
C LEU A 89 5.21 2.08 -6.64
N GLN A 90 4.14 2.52 -5.97
CA GLN A 90 3.79 1.98 -4.66
C GLN A 90 3.55 0.46 -4.71
N ALA A 91 2.84 -0.02 -5.73
CA ALA A 91 2.61 -1.45 -5.91
C ALA A 91 3.91 -2.25 -6.06
N ILE A 92 4.87 -1.74 -6.83
CA ILE A 92 6.21 -2.33 -6.99
C ILE A 92 6.94 -2.38 -5.64
N MET A 93 6.96 -1.28 -4.89
CA MET A 93 7.65 -1.26 -3.60
C MET A 93 7.08 -2.29 -2.61
N PHE A 94 5.76 -2.51 -2.61
CA PHE A 94 5.13 -3.60 -1.84
C PHE A 94 5.46 -5.02 -2.34
N TYR A 95 5.95 -5.18 -3.57
CA TYR A 95 6.36 -6.48 -4.11
C TYR A 95 7.82 -6.84 -3.74
N ILE A 96 8.68 -5.84 -3.54
CA ILE A 96 10.13 -6.02 -3.29
C ILE A 96 10.42 -7.02 -2.15
N PRO A 97 9.81 -6.93 -0.95
CA PRO A 97 10.14 -7.86 0.14
C PRO A 97 9.82 -9.31 -0.20
N ARG A 98 8.71 -9.55 -0.93
CA ARG A 98 8.31 -10.88 -1.38
C ARG A 98 9.27 -11.42 -2.44
N TYR A 99 9.69 -10.57 -3.37
CA TYR A 99 10.65 -10.93 -4.40
C TYR A 99 11.99 -11.33 -3.77
N LEU A 100 12.51 -10.51 -2.85
CA LEU A 100 13.74 -10.80 -2.10
C LEU A 100 13.65 -12.13 -1.35
N TRP A 101 12.55 -12.37 -0.63
CA TRP A 101 12.36 -13.65 0.06
C TRP A 101 12.40 -14.84 -0.90
N LYS A 102 11.67 -14.77 -2.03
CA LYS A 102 11.65 -15.87 -3.01
C LYS A 102 13.04 -16.19 -3.57
N VAL A 103 13.83 -15.16 -3.88
CA VAL A 103 15.20 -15.32 -4.38
C VAL A 103 16.10 -15.94 -3.30
N TRP A 104 15.96 -15.53 -2.04
CA TRP A 104 16.78 -16.02 -0.94
C TRP A 104 16.40 -17.41 -0.42
N GLU A 105 15.10 -17.74 -0.43
CA GLU A 105 14.57 -19.05 -0.03
C GLU A 105 15.00 -20.12 -1.05
N ALA A 106 15.04 -19.77 -2.34
CA ALA A 106 15.40 -20.65 -3.45
C ALA A 106 14.65 -22.01 -3.43
N GLY A 107 13.44 -22.04 -2.86
CA GLY A 107 12.60 -23.24 -2.79
C GLY A 107 13.08 -24.32 -1.82
N LYS A 108 13.98 -24.01 -0.87
CA LYS A 108 14.52 -24.99 0.11
C LYS A 108 13.42 -25.77 0.83
N VAL A 109 12.42 -25.10 1.39
CA VAL A 109 11.33 -25.78 2.14
C VAL A 109 10.50 -26.67 1.21
N LYS A 110 10.19 -26.18 0.01
CA LYS A 110 9.47 -26.98 -1.00
C LYS A 110 10.25 -28.24 -1.37
N MET A 111 11.57 -28.16 -1.51
CA MET A 111 12.43 -29.31 -1.80
C MET A 111 12.47 -30.31 -0.64
N LEU A 112 12.57 -29.84 0.61
CA LEU A 112 12.62 -30.69 1.80
C LEU A 112 11.31 -31.45 2.06
N VAL A 113 10.17 -30.88 1.67
CA VAL A 113 8.84 -31.50 1.88
C VAL A 113 8.31 -32.17 0.61
N MET A 114 9.02 -32.03 -0.51
CA MET A 114 8.57 -32.58 -1.79
C MET A 114 8.34 -34.08 -1.66
N GLN A 115 7.15 -34.52 -2.06
CA GLN A 115 6.74 -35.93 -2.03
C GLN A 115 6.61 -36.58 -0.63
N LEU A 116 6.77 -35.84 0.49
CA LEU A 116 6.23 -36.26 1.80
C LEU A 116 4.71 -36.03 1.87
N ASN A 117 4.23 -34.97 1.21
CA ASN A 117 2.81 -34.61 1.16
C ASN A 117 2.00 -35.35 0.06
N SER A 118 2.60 -36.29 -0.67
CA SER A 118 1.90 -36.97 -1.77
C SER A 118 1.14 -38.19 -1.25
N PRO A 119 -0.21 -38.24 -1.38
CA PRO A 119 -1.02 -39.35 -0.86
C PRO A 119 -0.79 -40.67 -1.61
N ILE A 120 -0.12 -40.63 -2.77
CA ILE A 120 0.11 -41.76 -3.68
C ILE A 120 1.42 -42.50 -3.32
N VAL A 121 2.26 -41.92 -2.47
CA VAL A 121 3.57 -42.50 -2.13
C VAL A 121 3.39 -43.55 -1.02
N ASP A 122 4.04 -44.70 -1.22
CA ASP A 122 4.09 -45.81 -0.29
C ASP A 122 4.68 -45.42 1.09
N ASP A 123 4.22 -46.08 2.15
CA ASP A 123 4.58 -45.72 3.52
C ASP A 123 6.05 -46.02 3.86
N ASP A 124 6.67 -47.03 3.23
CA ASP A 124 8.10 -47.29 3.38
C ASP A 124 8.94 -46.18 2.72
N ALA A 125 8.51 -45.70 1.54
CA ALA A 125 9.14 -44.57 0.88
C ALA A 125 9.00 -43.27 1.69
N LYS A 126 7.88 -43.07 2.40
CA LYS A 126 7.73 -41.95 3.35
C LYS A 126 8.70 -42.09 4.53
N ARG A 127 8.83 -43.29 5.11
CA ARG A 127 9.73 -43.54 6.25
C ARG A 127 11.20 -43.25 5.90
N GLU A 128 11.66 -43.70 4.74
CA GLU A 128 13.03 -43.42 4.27
C GLU A 128 13.26 -41.92 4.03
N ARG A 129 12.27 -41.18 3.54
CA ARG A 129 12.38 -39.73 3.37
C ARG A 129 12.38 -38.97 4.67
N LYS A 130 11.60 -39.41 5.66
CA LYS A 130 11.68 -38.86 7.02
C LYS A 130 13.10 -39.05 7.59
N LYS A 131 13.71 -40.23 7.41
CA LYS A 131 15.11 -40.47 7.82
C LYS A 131 16.08 -39.54 7.10
N MET A 132 15.93 -39.35 5.79
CA MET A 132 16.76 -38.39 5.03
C MET A 132 16.61 -36.95 5.56
N LEU A 133 15.39 -36.53 5.92
CA LEU A 133 15.14 -35.21 6.49
C LEU A 133 15.79 -35.06 7.87
N VAL A 134 15.66 -36.07 8.74
CA VAL A 134 16.33 -36.10 10.05
C VAL A 134 17.85 -36.03 9.89
N ASN A 135 18.41 -36.82 8.97
CA ASN A 135 19.84 -36.81 8.66
C ASN A 135 20.29 -35.43 8.15
N TYR A 136 19.52 -34.81 7.26
CA TYR A 136 19.78 -33.45 6.77
C TYR A 136 19.88 -32.44 7.92
N PHE A 137 18.94 -32.46 8.87
CA PHE A 137 18.96 -31.55 10.01
C PHE A 137 20.11 -31.85 10.97
N ASN A 138 20.46 -33.11 11.20
CA ASN A 138 21.60 -33.48 12.04
C ASN A 138 22.93 -32.99 11.44
N VAL A 139 23.11 -33.13 10.13
CA VAL A 139 24.33 -32.68 9.44
C VAL A 139 24.41 -31.15 9.34
N ASN A 140 23.28 -30.47 9.13
CA ASN A 140 23.22 -29.02 8.94
C ASN A 140 22.75 -28.24 10.18
N MET A 141 22.77 -28.87 11.35
CA MET A 141 22.35 -28.24 12.60
C MET A 141 23.14 -26.94 12.83
N HIS A 142 22.47 -25.89 13.31
CA HIS A 142 23.03 -24.55 13.58
C HIS A 142 23.42 -23.74 12.34
N ASN A 143 23.35 -24.29 11.12
CA ASN A 143 23.67 -23.56 9.88
C ASN A 143 22.47 -22.80 9.28
N HIS A 144 21.29 -22.88 9.89
CA HIS A 144 20.06 -22.27 9.37
C HIS A 144 19.79 -20.84 9.87
N ASN A 145 20.64 -20.27 10.72
CA ASN A 145 20.39 -18.93 11.28
C ASN A 145 20.29 -17.85 10.20
N PHE A 146 21.14 -17.92 9.18
CA PHE A 146 21.10 -16.95 8.08
C PHE A 146 19.81 -17.05 7.25
N TYR A 147 19.23 -18.25 7.14
CA TYR A 147 17.92 -18.44 6.52
C TYR A 147 16.80 -17.73 7.31
N ALA A 148 16.79 -17.87 8.63
CA ALA A 148 15.82 -17.17 9.48
C ALA A 148 16.03 -15.64 9.48
N TYR A 149 17.27 -15.16 9.56
CA TYR A 149 17.54 -13.71 9.52
C TYR A 149 17.12 -13.06 8.21
N ARG A 150 17.30 -13.75 7.07
CA ARG A 150 16.80 -13.29 5.76
C ARG A 150 15.27 -13.15 5.76
N PHE A 151 14.55 -14.06 6.41
CA PHE A 151 13.10 -13.98 6.54
C PHE A 151 12.69 -12.78 7.41
N PHE A 152 13.29 -12.66 8.60
CA PHE A 152 13.00 -11.55 9.52
C PHE A 152 13.33 -10.19 8.90
N PHE A 153 14.39 -10.11 8.09
CA PHE A 153 14.71 -8.91 7.33
C PHE A 153 13.62 -8.56 6.33
N CYS A 154 13.04 -9.54 5.62
CA CYS A 154 11.91 -9.28 4.72
C CYS A 154 10.66 -8.84 5.48
N GLU A 155 10.37 -9.37 6.67
CA GLU A 155 9.26 -8.89 7.51
C GLU A 155 9.50 -7.45 7.98
N LEU A 156 10.72 -7.12 8.40
CA LEU A 156 11.11 -5.76 8.76
C LEU A 156 10.95 -4.82 7.57
N LEU A 157 11.39 -5.23 6.38
CA LEU A 157 11.26 -4.45 5.16
C LEU A 157 9.80 -4.25 4.74
N ASN A 158 8.91 -5.22 4.97
CA ASN A 158 7.47 -5.05 4.75
C ASN A 158 6.89 -3.96 5.64
N PHE A 159 7.24 -3.96 6.93
CA PHE A 159 6.80 -2.93 7.88
C PHE A 159 7.39 -1.56 7.55
N ALA A 160 8.69 -1.49 7.29
CA ALA A 160 9.36 -0.24 6.88
C ALA A 160 8.75 0.31 5.59
N ASN A 161 8.41 -0.56 4.63
CA ASN A 161 7.74 -0.17 3.41
C ASN A 161 6.36 0.43 3.69
N VAL A 162 5.48 -0.21 4.48
CA VAL A 162 4.16 0.41 4.74
C VAL A 162 4.25 1.76 5.48
N VAL A 163 5.19 1.91 6.41
CA VAL A 163 5.46 3.21 7.07
C VAL A 163 5.96 4.24 6.05
N GLY A 164 6.92 3.86 5.21
CA GLY A 164 7.42 4.71 4.13
C GLY A 164 6.33 5.11 3.14
N GLN A 165 5.40 4.22 2.84
CA GLN A 165 4.27 4.48 1.93
C GLN A 165 3.31 5.52 2.48
N ILE A 166 3.01 5.47 3.79
CA ILE A 166 2.23 6.51 4.46
C ILE A 166 2.94 7.86 4.33
N TYR A 167 4.25 7.91 4.64
CA TYR A 167 5.05 9.13 4.53
C TYR A 167 5.12 9.68 3.10
N PHE A 168 5.41 8.83 2.10
CA PHE A 168 5.49 9.26 0.71
C PHE A 168 4.14 9.72 0.17
N THR A 169 3.04 9.07 0.57
CA THR A 169 1.69 9.49 0.19
C THR A 169 1.34 10.84 0.80
N ASP A 170 1.68 11.04 2.07
CA ASP A 170 1.48 12.31 2.76
C ASP A 170 2.25 13.45 2.07
N ARG A 171 3.53 13.23 1.78
CA ARG A 171 4.34 14.19 1.02
C ARG A 171 3.79 14.45 -0.37
N PHE A 172 3.31 13.42 -1.07
CA PHE A 172 2.75 13.55 -2.42
C PHE A 172 1.47 14.39 -2.43
N LEU A 173 0.67 14.33 -1.36
CA LEU A 173 -0.59 15.07 -1.22
C LEU A 173 -0.45 16.39 -0.47
N GLY A 174 0.77 16.82 -0.15
CA GLY A 174 1.04 18.10 0.52
C GLY A 174 0.75 18.08 2.03
N TYR A 175 1.03 16.96 2.70
CA TYR A 175 0.90 16.74 4.15
C TYR A 175 -0.53 16.69 4.71
N GLU A 176 -1.51 16.46 3.83
CA GLU A 176 -2.92 16.33 4.23
C GLU A 176 -3.36 14.87 4.46
N PHE A 177 -2.56 13.88 4.05
CA PHE A 177 -2.96 12.47 4.09
C PHE A 177 -3.01 11.93 5.52
N THR A 178 -2.03 12.22 6.36
CA THR A 178 -1.93 11.64 7.72
C THR A 178 -3.16 11.95 8.58
N THR A 179 -3.68 13.17 8.50
CA THR A 179 -4.88 13.60 9.23
C THR A 179 -6.19 13.30 8.51
N TYR A 180 -6.13 12.68 7.33
CA TYR A 180 -7.29 12.59 6.46
C TYR A 180 -8.42 11.75 7.05
N GLY A 181 -8.12 10.49 7.42
CA GLY A 181 -9.15 9.58 7.91
C GLY A 181 -9.82 10.05 9.21
N THR A 182 -9.07 10.71 10.10
CA THR A 182 -9.64 11.26 11.33
C THR A 182 -10.60 12.43 11.05
N ARG A 183 -10.24 13.32 10.10
CA ARG A 183 -11.14 14.40 9.65
C ARG A 183 -12.39 13.86 8.96
N VAL A 184 -12.28 12.81 8.14
CA VAL A 184 -13.43 12.16 7.49
C VAL A 184 -14.38 11.53 8.52
N VAL A 185 -13.85 10.87 9.56
CA VAL A 185 -14.68 10.31 10.64
C VAL A 185 -15.42 11.41 11.41
N GLN A 186 -14.74 12.51 11.74
CA GLN A 186 -15.38 13.67 12.40
C GLN A 186 -16.47 14.29 11.53
N MET A 187 -16.22 14.41 10.23
CA MET A 187 -17.20 14.92 9.25
C MET A 187 -18.40 14.00 9.10
N SER A 188 -18.23 12.67 9.18
CA SER A 188 -19.34 11.71 9.06
C SER A 188 -20.43 11.91 10.13
N GLN A 189 -20.08 12.57 11.23
CA GLN A 189 -20.98 12.91 12.34
C GLN A 189 -21.74 14.23 12.13
N GLN A 190 -21.41 15.03 11.11
CA GLN A 190 -22.06 16.31 10.82
C GLN A 190 -23.33 16.12 9.97
N GLU A 191 -24.26 17.07 10.01
CA GLU A 191 -25.49 17.04 9.20
C GLU A 191 -25.23 17.10 7.69
N PHE A 192 -26.09 16.46 6.89
CA PHE A 192 -25.99 16.49 5.43
C PHE A 192 -26.32 17.91 4.92
N GLY A 193 -25.31 18.69 4.54
CA GLY A 193 -25.48 20.02 3.92
C GLY A 193 -24.43 21.07 4.31
N THR A 194 -23.83 20.95 5.50
CA THR A 194 -22.71 21.80 5.98
C THR A 194 -21.34 21.13 5.81
N ARG A 195 -21.34 19.96 5.19
CA ARG A 195 -20.20 19.07 4.99
C ARG A 195 -19.28 19.60 3.89
N SER A 196 -18.09 20.07 4.29
CA SER A 196 -16.98 20.29 3.37
C SER A 196 -16.04 19.09 3.47
N ASP A 197 -15.86 18.36 2.35
CA ASP A 197 -14.94 17.24 2.32
C ASP A 197 -13.51 17.78 2.54
N PRO A 198 -12.76 17.29 3.55
CA PRO A 198 -11.42 17.81 3.85
C PRO A 198 -10.44 17.62 2.68
N MET A 199 -10.80 16.76 1.71
CA MET A 199 -10.01 16.50 0.53
C MET A 199 -10.33 17.40 -0.66
N ASP A 200 -11.37 18.25 -0.61
CA ASP A 200 -11.66 19.18 -1.70
C ASP A 200 -10.53 20.20 -1.91
N ALA A 201 -9.75 20.48 -0.85
CA ALA A 201 -8.54 21.31 -0.92
C ALA A 201 -7.35 20.60 -1.59
N VAL A 202 -7.35 19.26 -1.61
CA VAL A 202 -6.33 18.43 -2.25
C VAL A 202 -6.80 18.07 -3.65
N PHE A 203 -7.92 17.36 -3.79
CA PHE A 203 -8.56 16.92 -5.04
C PHE A 203 -9.82 17.75 -5.37
N PRO A 204 -9.67 19.02 -5.81
CA PRO A 204 -10.83 19.82 -6.17
C PRO A 204 -11.56 19.23 -7.37
N LYS A 205 -12.89 19.20 -7.29
CA LYS A 205 -13.77 18.72 -8.37
C LYS A 205 -14.03 19.80 -9.43
N VAL A 206 -13.86 21.07 -9.06
CA VAL A 206 -13.99 22.24 -9.93
C VAL A 206 -12.76 23.12 -9.74
N THR A 207 -12.17 23.60 -10.84
CA THR A 207 -10.95 24.42 -10.85
C THR A 207 -11.03 25.51 -11.91
N LYS A 208 -10.17 26.52 -11.80
CA LYS A 208 -10.04 27.58 -12.81
C LYS A 208 -8.79 27.35 -13.66
N CYS A 209 -8.90 27.69 -14.95
CA CYS A 209 -7.78 27.67 -15.89
C CYS A 209 -7.76 28.98 -16.67
N THR A 210 -6.57 29.48 -16.98
CA THR A 210 -6.40 30.73 -17.71
C THR A 210 -5.60 30.49 -18.98
N PHE A 211 -6.22 30.74 -20.13
CA PHE A 211 -5.64 30.60 -21.46
C PHE A 211 -5.29 31.97 -22.03
N HIS A 212 -4.05 32.14 -22.48
CA HIS A 212 -3.58 33.38 -23.09
C HIS A 212 -3.36 33.17 -24.58
N LYS A 213 -3.96 34.03 -25.40
CA LYS A 213 -3.76 34.04 -26.86
C LYS A 213 -3.38 35.44 -27.33
N TYR A 214 -2.82 35.54 -28.53
CA TYR A 214 -2.59 36.83 -29.18
C TYR A 214 -3.80 37.22 -30.04
N GLY A 215 -4.33 38.43 -29.81
CA GLY A 215 -5.36 39.03 -30.66
C GLY A 215 -4.78 39.56 -31.97
N SER A 216 -5.65 39.99 -32.90
CA SER A 216 -5.25 40.46 -34.24
C SER A 216 -4.29 41.66 -34.22
N SER A 217 -4.27 42.44 -33.14
CA SER A 217 -3.36 43.57 -32.89
C SER A 217 -2.02 43.16 -32.25
N GLY A 218 -1.83 41.88 -31.91
CA GLY A 218 -0.67 41.40 -31.16
C GLY A 218 -0.75 41.61 -29.64
N SER A 219 -1.85 42.14 -29.11
CA SER A 219 -2.09 42.21 -27.66
C SER A 219 -2.49 40.84 -27.08
N ILE A 220 -2.15 40.60 -25.81
CA ILE A 220 -2.53 39.37 -25.10
C ILE A 220 -4.02 39.46 -24.73
N GLU A 221 -4.81 38.50 -25.20
CA GLU A 221 -6.18 38.25 -24.77
C GLU A 221 -6.21 37.08 -23.78
N THR A 222 -6.82 37.30 -22.62
CA THR A 222 -6.94 36.30 -21.55
C THR A 222 -8.36 35.73 -21.53
N HIS A 223 -8.44 34.40 -21.55
CA HIS A 223 -9.69 33.64 -21.47
C HIS A 223 -9.67 32.75 -20.25
N ASP A 224 -10.61 32.95 -19.34
CA ASP A 224 -10.78 32.12 -18.15
C ASP A 224 -11.79 31.00 -18.43
N GLY A 225 -11.39 29.77 -18.14
CA GLY A 225 -12.24 28.59 -18.18
C GLY A 225 -12.55 28.06 -16.79
N LEU A 226 -13.79 27.62 -16.60
CA LEU A 226 -14.19 26.83 -15.43
C LEU A 226 -14.14 25.35 -15.80
N CYS A 227 -13.32 24.57 -15.09
CA CYS A 227 -13.05 23.18 -15.45
C CYS A 227 -13.51 22.21 -14.35
N VAL A 228 -14.24 21.17 -14.74
CA VAL A 228 -14.65 20.06 -13.88
C VAL A 228 -13.66 18.91 -14.07
N LEU A 229 -13.24 18.28 -12.96
CA LEU A 229 -12.27 17.18 -12.96
C LEU A 229 -12.90 15.90 -12.40
N PRO A 230 -13.60 15.10 -13.24
CA PRO A 230 -14.19 13.83 -12.80
C PRO A 230 -13.15 12.85 -12.24
N LEU A 231 -11.90 12.93 -12.70
CA LEU A 231 -10.80 12.10 -12.22
C LEU A 231 -10.56 12.26 -10.70
N ASN A 232 -10.77 13.47 -10.18
CA ASN A 232 -10.54 13.77 -8.77
C ASN A 232 -11.57 13.14 -7.85
N ILE A 233 -12.78 12.84 -8.34
CA ILE A 233 -13.79 12.06 -7.59
C ILE A 233 -13.25 10.65 -7.29
N PHE A 234 -12.63 10.00 -8.28
CA PHE A 234 -12.03 8.68 -8.09
C PHE A 234 -10.82 8.75 -7.16
N ASN A 235 -9.92 9.72 -7.37
CA ASN A 235 -8.74 9.90 -6.52
C ASN A 235 -9.14 10.10 -5.06
N GLU A 236 -10.11 10.97 -4.78
CA GLU A 236 -10.66 11.19 -3.44
C GLU A 236 -11.06 9.86 -2.78
N LYS A 237 -11.90 9.04 -3.43
CA LYS A 237 -12.38 7.77 -2.85
C LYS A 237 -11.27 6.73 -2.70
N ILE A 238 -10.34 6.66 -3.64
CA ILE A 238 -9.19 5.77 -3.57
C ILE A 238 -8.32 6.12 -2.36
N TYR A 239 -7.98 7.41 -2.18
CA TYR A 239 -7.10 7.82 -1.07
C TYR A 239 -7.79 7.73 0.29
N ILE A 240 -9.13 7.86 0.38
CA ILE A 240 -9.86 7.52 1.62
C ILE A 240 -9.63 6.05 1.96
N PHE A 241 -9.88 5.17 1.00
CA PHE A 241 -9.72 3.74 1.21
C PHE A 241 -8.27 3.39 1.57
N LEU A 242 -7.30 3.94 0.84
CA LEU A 242 -5.88 3.68 1.07
C LEU A 242 -5.40 4.14 2.45
N TRP A 243 -5.96 5.22 2.99
CA TRP A 243 -5.64 5.67 4.34
C TRP A 243 -5.95 4.59 5.39
N PHE A 244 -7.19 4.12 5.43
CA PHE A 244 -7.60 3.07 6.36
C PHE A 244 -6.84 1.76 6.09
N TRP A 245 -6.67 1.43 4.82
CA TRP A 245 -5.97 0.22 4.41
C TRP A 245 -4.50 0.20 4.85
N PHE A 246 -3.76 1.29 4.67
CA PHE A 246 -2.36 1.37 5.10
C PHE A 246 -2.21 1.31 6.62
N ILE A 247 -3.12 1.94 7.38
CA ILE A 247 -3.13 1.82 8.84
C ILE A 247 -3.36 0.36 9.27
N ILE A 248 -4.35 -0.33 8.68
CA ILE A 248 -4.62 -1.74 8.97
C ILE A 248 -3.39 -2.61 8.65
N VAL A 249 -2.80 -2.42 7.46
CA VAL A 249 -1.60 -3.17 7.05
C VAL A 249 -0.41 -2.87 7.96
N ALA A 250 -0.23 -1.63 8.42
CA ALA A 250 0.81 -1.25 9.37
C ALA A 250 0.61 -1.92 10.73
N ILE A 251 -0.62 -1.95 11.25
CA ILE A 251 -0.94 -2.64 12.52
C ILE A 251 -0.67 -4.14 12.40
N ILE A 252 -1.19 -4.79 11.36
CA ILE A 252 -1.00 -6.24 11.15
C ILE A 252 0.50 -6.57 11.00
N SER A 253 1.23 -5.77 10.22
CA SER A 253 2.67 -5.97 10.03
C SER A 253 3.45 -5.71 11.32
N GLY A 254 3.04 -4.71 12.11
CA GLY A 254 3.61 -4.41 13.42
C GLY A 254 3.39 -5.53 14.43
N ILE A 255 2.17 -6.07 14.51
CA ILE A 255 1.87 -7.26 15.33
C ILE A 255 2.70 -8.46 14.87
N GLY A 256 2.85 -8.65 13.56
CA GLY A 256 3.73 -9.67 13.00
C GLY A 256 5.18 -9.53 13.47
N LEU A 257 5.73 -8.31 13.46
CA LEU A 257 7.07 -8.04 13.98
C LEU A 257 7.17 -8.28 15.49
N LEU A 258 6.19 -7.86 16.28
CA LEU A 258 6.17 -8.11 17.72
C LEU A 258 6.13 -9.62 18.01
N TYR A 259 5.33 -10.38 17.27
CA TYR A 259 5.30 -11.83 17.33
C TYR A 259 6.69 -12.42 17.04
N ARG A 260 7.38 -11.92 16.01
CA ARG A 260 8.73 -12.38 15.66
C ARG A 260 9.78 -12.01 16.70
N LEU A 261 9.70 -10.82 17.27
CA LEU A 261 10.56 -10.43 18.40
C LEU A 261 10.34 -11.35 19.59
N ALA A 262 9.09 -11.73 19.89
CA ALA A 262 8.80 -12.70 20.94
C ALA A 262 9.42 -14.08 20.67
N THR A 263 9.60 -14.50 19.41
CA THR A 263 10.29 -15.76 19.07
C THR A 263 11.78 -15.78 19.37
N PHE A 264 12.41 -14.65 19.72
CA PHE A 264 13.78 -14.68 20.25
C PHE A 264 13.82 -15.23 21.68
N LEU A 265 12.70 -15.21 22.41
CA LEU A 265 12.59 -15.78 23.74
C LEU A 265 12.46 -17.31 23.65
N ALA A 266 13.44 -18.02 24.22
CA ALA A 266 13.43 -19.48 24.32
C ALA A 266 12.12 -20.11 24.83
N PRO A 267 11.48 -19.62 25.92
CA PRO A 267 10.23 -20.22 26.40
C PRO A 267 9.08 -20.06 25.40
N PHE A 268 9.02 -18.95 24.67
CA PHE A 268 7.97 -18.71 23.67
C PHE A 268 8.10 -19.66 22.48
N ARG A 269 9.33 -19.92 22.01
CA ARG A 269 9.62 -20.91 20.95
C ARG A 269 9.17 -22.32 21.33
N GLN A 270 9.41 -22.73 22.57
CA GLN A 270 9.01 -24.04 23.09
C GLN A 270 7.48 -24.20 23.07
N ILE A 271 6.75 -23.20 23.55
CA ILE A 271 5.28 -23.20 23.55
C ILE A 271 4.76 -23.32 22.11
N LEU A 272 5.27 -22.52 21.18
CA LEU A 272 4.86 -22.53 19.79
C LEU A 272 5.13 -23.87 19.09
N LEU A 273 6.29 -24.47 19.34
CA LEU A 273 6.64 -25.78 18.79
C LEU A 273 5.71 -26.87 19.36
N ARG A 274 5.43 -26.82 20.67
CA ARG A 274 4.50 -27.73 21.34
C ARG A 274 3.08 -27.63 20.77
N THR A 275 2.57 -26.42 20.56
CA THR A 275 1.21 -26.22 20.02
C THR A 275 1.07 -26.84 18.63
N ARG A 276 2.14 -26.87 17.82
CA ARG A 276 2.13 -27.50 16.49
C ARG A 276 2.40 -29.01 16.54
N SER A 277 3.23 -29.47 17.47
CA SER A 277 3.65 -30.88 17.58
C SER A 277 2.81 -31.67 18.59
N ARG A 278 1.48 -31.56 18.51
CA ARG A 278 0.56 -32.14 19.52
C ARG A 278 0.65 -33.66 19.68
N LEU A 279 1.13 -34.36 18.65
CA LEU A 279 1.30 -35.80 18.67
C LEU A 279 2.55 -36.19 19.50
N ALA A 280 3.63 -35.42 19.40
CA ALA A 280 4.89 -35.82 20.02
C ALA A 280 4.92 -35.58 21.54
N SER A 281 5.75 -36.35 22.24
CA SER A 281 5.87 -36.25 23.70
C SER A 281 6.45 -34.89 24.13
N GLN A 282 6.07 -34.42 25.32
CA GLN A 282 6.54 -33.14 25.84
C GLN A 282 8.06 -33.13 26.06
N GLU A 283 8.61 -34.25 26.54
CA GLU A 283 10.04 -34.39 26.83
C GLU A 283 10.87 -34.29 25.56
N ASP A 284 10.41 -34.93 24.48
CA ASP A 284 11.15 -34.92 23.23
C ASP A 284 11.11 -33.52 22.59
N VAL A 285 9.94 -32.85 22.55
CA VAL A 285 9.81 -31.48 22.02
C VAL A 285 10.72 -30.51 22.79
N GLU A 286 10.82 -30.67 24.10
CA GLU A 286 11.69 -29.84 24.94
C GLU A 286 13.17 -30.13 24.68
N ALA A 287 13.56 -31.40 24.54
CA ALA A 287 14.93 -31.82 24.24
C ALA A 287 15.42 -31.24 22.90
N VAL A 288 14.58 -31.30 21.86
CA VAL A 288 14.91 -30.70 20.55
C VAL A 288 14.95 -29.18 20.62
N SER A 289 13.96 -28.54 21.27
CA SER A 289 13.93 -27.09 21.36
C SER A 289 15.11 -26.51 22.15
N ARG A 290 15.70 -27.26 23.08
CA ARG A 290 16.92 -26.86 23.81
C ARG A 290 18.19 -26.96 22.94
N LYS A 291 18.23 -27.88 21.97
CA LYS A 291 19.37 -28.08 21.06
C LYS A 291 19.35 -27.17 19.83
N CYS A 292 18.15 -26.76 19.39
CA CYS A 292 17.98 -25.92 18.22
C CYS A 292 18.35 -24.45 18.46
N GLN A 293 19.09 -23.87 17.52
CA GLN A 293 19.22 -22.41 17.44
C GLN A 293 17.96 -21.80 16.77
N ILE A 294 17.90 -20.48 16.69
CA ILE A 294 16.72 -19.78 16.14
C ILE A 294 16.45 -20.18 14.68
N GLY A 295 17.49 -20.38 13.89
CA GLY A 295 17.38 -20.83 12.50
C GLY A 295 16.78 -22.21 12.35
N ASP A 296 17.28 -23.17 13.14
CA ASP A 296 16.81 -24.55 13.08
C ASP A 296 15.37 -24.65 13.57
N TRP A 297 15.05 -23.97 14.68
CA TRP A 297 13.69 -23.87 15.20
C TRP A 297 12.75 -23.26 14.16
N PHE A 298 13.16 -22.17 13.49
CA PHE A 298 12.34 -21.50 12.49
C PHE A 298 12.04 -22.40 11.29
N LEU A 299 13.05 -23.12 10.78
CA LEU A 299 12.87 -24.07 9.69
C LEU A 299 11.96 -25.24 10.10
N LEU A 300 12.16 -25.82 11.29
CA LEU A 300 11.28 -26.86 11.83
C LEU A 300 9.84 -26.37 12.01
N TYR A 301 9.66 -25.15 12.52
CA TYR A 301 8.36 -24.52 12.70
C TYR A 301 7.63 -24.32 11.37
N GLN A 302 8.36 -23.92 10.31
CA GLN A 302 7.83 -23.75 8.96
C GLN A 302 7.48 -25.09 8.29
N LEU A 303 8.29 -26.13 8.51
CA LEU A 303 7.97 -27.48 8.07
C LEU A 303 6.67 -27.96 8.73
N GLY A 304 6.52 -27.77 10.04
CA GLY A 304 5.31 -28.13 10.78
C GLY A 304 4.01 -27.44 10.32
N GLU A 305 4.09 -26.36 9.54
CA GLU A 305 2.92 -25.70 8.95
C GLU A 305 2.34 -26.47 7.76
N LEU A 306 3.20 -27.18 7.02
CA LEU A 306 2.80 -28.02 5.92
C LEU A 306 2.20 -29.29 6.53
N ARG A 307 0.87 -29.39 6.48
CA ARG A 307 -0.02 -30.32 7.20
C ARG A 307 0.29 -31.84 7.16
N SER A 308 1.42 -32.29 6.60
CA SER A 308 1.95 -33.66 6.70
C SER A 308 3.31 -33.78 7.43
N ALA A 309 3.90 -32.69 7.92
CA ALA A 309 5.15 -32.71 8.70
C ALA A 309 4.96 -32.85 10.22
N SER A 310 3.72 -32.75 10.72
CA SER A 310 3.39 -33.08 12.12
C SER A 310 3.76 -34.53 12.46
N ASP A 311 3.68 -35.45 11.49
CA ASP A 311 4.15 -36.83 11.63
C ASP A 311 5.66 -36.98 11.50
N CYS A 312 6.37 -35.96 11.00
CA CYS A 312 7.82 -35.95 10.86
C CYS A 312 8.51 -35.38 12.11
N LEU A 313 7.86 -34.42 12.78
CA LEU A 313 8.23 -33.98 14.12
C LEU A 313 8.14 -35.13 15.13
N TYR A 314 7.18 -36.04 14.99
CA TYR A 314 7.13 -37.27 15.79
C TYR A 314 8.33 -38.20 15.56
N THR A 315 8.84 -38.29 14.32
CA THR A 315 10.03 -39.10 13.97
C THR A 315 11.36 -38.39 14.26
N PHE A 316 11.33 -37.07 14.50
CA PHE A 316 12.50 -36.33 15.00
C PHE A 316 12.72 -36.56 16.50
N LEU A 317 11.68 -37.06 17.17
CA LEU A 317 11.51 -37.13 18.62
C LEU A 317 11.59 -38.57 19.15
N CYS A 318 11.53 -39.57 18.28
CA CYS A 318 11.82 -40.98 18.57
C CYS A 318 12.98 -41.47 17.69
#